data_AF-A0A1G7MYY3-F1
#
_entry.id   AF-A0A1G7MYY3-F1
#
_cell.length_a   1.000
_cell.length_b   1.000
_cell.length_c   1.000
_cell.angle_alpha   90.00
_cell.angle_beta   90.00
_cell.angle_gamma   90.00
#
_symmetry.space_group_name_H-M   'P 1'
#
loop_
_entity.id
_entity.type
_entity.pdbx_description
1 polymer ?
#
loop_
_entity_poly.entity_id
_entity_poly.type
_entity_poly.pdbx_seq_one_letter_code
_entity_poly.pdbx_strand_id
1 'polypeptide(L)'
;MDIDGRRRLSPGSTLVALGLGHAVWGLVAYGEPLRDIVRAGVVRAVGDGIFDTEDARGARAAGFWFMFAAPLVSGFGYLTEAALRAGDGRAVRVAGGTTLALGAMGTAVMPRSGFPAAVPIGLWLLRRGRALDA
;
A
#
# COMPACT_ATOMS: atom_id res chain seq x y z
N MET A 1 -5.50 14.55 -31.51
CA MET A 1 -4.57 15.00 -30.46
C MET A 1 -5.44 15.65 -29.39
N ASP A 2 -5.82 14.88 -28.39
CA ASP A 2 -6.78 15.29 -27.36
C ASP A 2 -6.03 16.02 -26.24
N ILE A 3 -6.40 17.28 -26.00
CA ILE A 3 -5.75 18.21 -25.07
C ILE A 3 -6.67 18.39 -23.85
N ASP A 4 -7.16 17.29 -23.26
CA ASP A 4 -7.81 17.34 -21.96
C ASP A 4 -6.88 16.69 -20.93
N GLY A 5 -6.00 17.51 -20.35
CA GLY A 5 -4.95 17.14 -19.38
C GLY A 5 -5.47 16.63 -18.03
N ARG A 6 -6.74 16.23 -17.92
CA ARG A 6 -7.25 15.53 -16.75
C ARG A 6 -6.78 14.09 -16.83
N ARG A 7 -5.68 13.76 -16.14
CA ARG A 7 -5.34 12.37 -15.82
C ARG A 7 -6.59 11.74 -15.19
N ARG A 8 -7.33 10.93 -15.96
CA ARG A 8 -8.50 10.23 -15.44
C ARG A 8 -8.02 9.36 -14.29
N LEU A 9 -8.63 9.51 -13.13
CA LEU A 9 -8.36 8.66 -11.98
C LEU A 9 -8.62 7.21 -12.40
N SER A 10 -7.59 6.37 -12.24
CA SER A 10 -7.64 4.93 -12.46
C SER A 10 -7.44 4.19 -11.13
N PRO A 11 -7.91 2.95 -10.99
CA PRO A 11 -7.74 2.23 -9.73
C PRO A 11 -6.26 1.97 -9.39
N GLY A 12 -5.41 1.79 -10.39
CA GLY A 12 -3.96 1.67 -10.18
C GLY A 12 -3.34 2.97 -9.65
N SER A 13 -3.69 4.11 -10.23
CA SER A 13 -3.25 5.42 -9.71
C SER A 13 -3.79 5.73 -8.31
N THR A 14 -5.00 5.27 -7.98
CA THR A 14 -5.56 5.38 -6.63
C THR A 14 -4.79 4.54 -5.62
N LEU A 15 -4.34 3.33 -5.98
CA LEU A 15 -3.45 2.53 -5.12
C LEU A 15 -2.10 3.22 -4.89
N VAL A 16 -1.52 3.85 -5.94
CA VAL A 16 -0.31 4.66 -5.79
C VAL A 16 -0.54 5.77 -4.77
N ALA A 17 -1.62 6.52 -4.93
CA ALA A 17 -1.99 7.61 -4.02
C ALA A 17 -2.24 7.11 -2.59
N LEU A 18 -2.86 5.94 -2.42
CA LEU A 18 -3.06 5.31 -1.11
C LEU A 18 -1.71 5.00 -0.43
N GLY A 19 -0.76 4.41 -1.15
CA GLY A 19 0.58 4.14 -0.61
C GLY A 19 1.34 5.42 -0.25
N LEU A 20 1.22 6.48 -1.06
CA LEU A 20 1.81 7.80 -0.74
C LEU A 20 1.14 8.44 0.47
N GLY A 21 -0.19 8.39 0.56
CA GLY A 21 -0.95 8.87 1.72
C GLY A 21 -0.57 8.11 2.99
N HIS A 22 -0.35 6.80 2.88
CA HIS A 22 0.15 5.96 3.96
C HIS A 22 1.56 6.40 4.41
N ALA A 23 2.48 6.69 3.48
CA ALA A 23 3.79 7.25 3.82
C ALA A 23 3.67 8.58 4.58
N VAL A 24 2.88 9.51 4.06
CA VAL A 24 2.68 10.84 4.68
C VAL A 24 2.10 10.69 6.08
N TRP A 25 1.06 9.86 6.24
CA TRP A 25 0.47 9.59 7.54
C TRP A 25 1.47 8.93 8.50
N GLY A 26 2.29 7.99 8.02
CA GLY A 26 3.30 7.34 8.82
C GLY A 26 4.38 8.30 9.33
N LEU A 27 4.80 9.26 8.50
CA LEU A 27 5.72 10.33 8.90
C LEU A 27 5.14 11.22 10.01
N VAL A 28 3.83 11.48 9.96
CA VAL A 28 3.13 12.27 10.99
C VAL A 28 2.94 11.46 12.27
N ALA A 29 2.40 10.25 12.16
CA ALA A 29 2.02 9.41 13.31
C ALA A 29 3.21 8.75 14.01
N TYR A 30 4.27 8.40 13.28
CA TYR A 30 5.46 7.71 13.80
C TYR A 30 6.73 8.57 13.68
N GLY A 31 6.61 9.89 13.54
CA GLY A 31 7.75 10.77 13.32
C GLY A 31 8.83 10.69 14.39
N GLU A 32 8.47 10.53 15.66
CA GLU A 32 9.41 10.35 16.77
C GLU A 32 10.13 8.98 16.70
N PRO A 33 9.44 7.83 16.63
CA PRO A 33 10.09 6.53 16.41
C PRO A 33 11.01 6.48 15.19
N LEU A 34 10.63 7.13 14.09
CA LEU A 34 11.44 7.21 12.87
C LEU A 34 12.71 8.04 13.07
N ARG A 35 12.63 9.15 13.82
CA ARG A 35 13.82 9.94 14.21
C ARG A 35 14.75 9.14 15.11
N ASP A 36 14.20 8.32 16.01
CA ASP A 36 15.01 7.48 16.88
C ASP A 36 15.75 6.40 16.11
N ILE A 37 15.13 5.80 15.09
CA ILE A 37 15.80 4.90 14.15
C ILE A 37 16.98 5.61 13.46
N VAL A 38 16.77 6.83 12.97
CA VAL A 38 17.84 7.60 12.30
C VAL A 38 18.98 7.93 13.26
N ARG A 39 18.66 8.30 14.51
CA ARG A 39 19.66 8.64 15.55
C ARG A 39 20.46 7.42 16.03
N ALA A 40 19.82 6.26 16.16
CA ALA A 40 20.45 5.02 16.58
C ALA A 40 21.30 4.37 15.47
N GLY A 41 21.10 4.80 14.21
CA GLY A 41 21.67 4.16 13.03
C GLY A 41 20.72 3.12 12.46
N VAL A 42 20.57 3.09 11.12
CA VAL A 42 19.54 2.29 10.43
C VAL A 42 19.82 0.77 10.51
N VAL A 43 21.08 0.38 10.65
CA VAL A 43 21.48 -1.02 10.76
C VAL A 43 21.06 -1.56 12.14
N ARG A 44 20.28 -2.64 12.17
CA ARG A 44 19.71 -3.24 13.40
C ARG A 44 18.82 -2.29 14.21
N ALA A 45 18.24 -1.26 13.58
CA ALA A 45 17.36 -0.32 14.25
C ALA A 45 16.04 -0.93 14.74
N VAL A 46 15.72 -2.14 14.28
CA VAL A 46 14.54 -2.91 14.63
C VAL A 46 14.94 -4.38 14.73
N GLY A 47 14.61 -5.04 15.84
CA GLY A 47 14.83 -6.47 16.03
C GLY A 47 13.89 -7.35 15.20
N ASP A 48 14.33 -8.58 14.91
CA ASP A 48 13.57 -9.57 14.13
C ASP A 48 12.63 -10.45 14.98
N GLY A 49 12.74 -10.36 16.31
CA GLY A 49 11.93 -11.12 17.26
C GLY A 49 12.31 -12.60 17.39
N ILE A 50 13.36 -13.06 16.71
CA ILE A 50 13.87 -14.43 16.75
C ILE A 50 15.29 -14.46 17.34
N PHE A 51 16.21 -13.72 16.73
CA PHE A 51 17.62 -13.63 17.13
C PHE A 51 17.90 -12.30 17.85
N ASP A 52 17.19 -11.24 17.46
CA ASP A 52 17.24 -9.94 18.10
C ASP A 52 15.83 -9.55 18.57
N THR A 53 15.58 -9.69 19.87
CA THR A 53 14.29 -9.36 20.47
C THR A 53 14.18 -7.90 20.90
N GLU A 54 15.30 -7.14 20.86
CA GLU A 54 15.30 -5.73 21.23
C GLU A 54 14.48 -4.92 20.21
N ASP A 55 13.59 -4.05 20.70
CA ASP A 55 12.69 -3.24 19.88
C ASP A 55 11.80 -3.98 18.86
N ALA A 56 11.80 -5.33 18.80
CA ALA A 56 11.09 -6.14 17.81
C ALA A 56 9.56 -5.97 17.83
N ARG A 57 9.01 -5.50 18.96
CA ARG A 57 7.57 -5.22 19.15
C ARG A 57 7.30 -3.78 19.61
N GLY A 58 8.32 -2.93 19.58
CA GLY A 58 8.27 -1.56 20.09
C GLY A 58 7.79 -0.53 19.06
N ALA A 59 7.84 0.74 19.46
CA ALA A 59 7.41 1.85 18.60
C ALA A 59 8.29 2.00 17.33
N ARG A 60 9.59 1.68 17.42
CA ARG A 60 10.50 1.64 16.26
C ARG A 60 10.07 0.59 15.24
N ALA A 61 9.83 -0.65 15.68
CA ALA A 61 9.30 -1.70 14.80
C ALA A 61 7.99 -1.29 14.15
N ALA A 62 7.04 -0.76 14.94
CA ALA A 62 5.75 -0.32 14.43
C ALA A 62 5.91 0.77 13.35
N GLY A 63 6.70 1.80 13.62
CA GLY A 63 6.96 2.89 12.67
C GLY A 63 7.68 2.41 11.40
N PHE A 64 8.70 1.56 11.55
CA PHE A 64 9.42 0.98 10.41
C PHE A 64 8.49 0.15 9.51
N TRP A 65 7.77 -0.83 10.06
CA TRP A 65 6.91 -1.71 9.28
C TRP A 65 5.73 -0.95 8.68
N PHE A 66 5.20 0.05 9.39
CA PHE A 66 4.21 0.96 8.85
C PHE A 66 4.75 1.68 7.61
N MET A 67 5.93 2.31 7.70
CA MET A 67 6.54 3.02 6.56
C MET A 67 6.97 2.09 5.43
N PHE A 68 7.42 0.88 5.75
CA PHE A 68 7.84 -0.12 4.77
C PHE A 68 6.70 -0.56 3.84
N ALA A 69 5.46 -0.57 4.34
CA ALA A 69 4.30 -0.89 3.53
C ALA A 69 4.04 0.15 2.41
N ALA A 70 4.42 1.42 2.61
CA ALA A 70 4.14 2.48 1.64
C ALA A 70 4.73 2.24 0.24
N PRO A 71 6.06 2.04 0.06
CA PRO A 71 6.63 1.78 -1.27
C PRO A 71 6.11 0.48 -1.88
N LEU A 72 5.78 -0.53 -1.08
CA LEU A 72 5.19 -1.77 -1.57
C LEU A 72 3.80 -1.54 -2.17
N VAL A 73 2.94 -0.82 -1.45
CA VAL A 73 1.59 -0.48 -1.94
C VAL A 73 1.66 0.43 -3.16
N SER A 74 2.52 1.45 -3.14
CA SER A 74 2.69 2.35 -4.30
C SER A 74 3.27 1.62 -5.51
N GLY A 75 4.28 0.76 -5.33
CA GLY A 75 4.84 -0.05 -6.40
C GLY A 75 3.82 -1.03 -6.97
N PHE A 76 3.04 -1.69 -6.11
CA PHE A 76 1.94 -2.56 -6.52
C PHE A 76 0.86 -1.81 -7.31
N GLY A 77 0.50 -0.60 -6.89
CA GLY A 77 -0.39 0.29 -7.64
C GLY A 77 0.15 0.67 -9.01
N TYR A 78 1.45 0.99 -9.11
CA TYR A 78 2.12 1.31 -10.37
C TYR A 78 2.11 0.12 -11.34
N LEU A 79 2.43 -1.09 -10.85
CA LEU A 79 2.40 -2.31 -11.66
C LEU A 79 0.98 -2.66 -12.12
N THR A 80 -0.01 -2.50 -11.24
CA THR A 80 -1.42 -2.68 -11.57
C THR A 80 -1.87 -1.70 -12.65
N GLU A 81 -1.42 -0.45 -12.57
CA GLU A 81 -1.68 0.56 -13.58
C GLU A 81 -1.01 0.22 -14.92
N ALA A 82 0.21 -0.30 -14.90
CA ALA A 82 0.87 -0.78 -16.10
C ALA A 82 0.09 -1.94 -16.76
N ALA A 83 -0.40 -2.89 -15.97
CA ALA A 83 -1.24 -4.00 -16.45
C ALA A 83 -2.56 -3.50 -17.05
N LEU A 84 -3.21 -2.51 -16.42
CA LEU A 84 -4.41 -1.87 -16.97
C LEU A 84 -4.17 -1.26 -18.35
N ARG A 85 -3.05 -0.53 -18.51
CA ARG A 85 -2.70 0.09 -19.80
C ARG A 85 -2.32 -0.93 -20.87
N ALA A 86 -1.75 -2.06 -20.44
CA ALA A 86 -1.43 -3.17 -21.34
C ALA A 86 -2.66 -4.04 -21.70
N GLY A 87 -3.82 -3.81 -21.07
CA GLY A 87 -5.02 -4.62 -21.29
C GLY A 87 -4.96 -6.01 -20.65
N ASP A 88 -4.05 -6.26 -19.70
CA ASP A 88 -3.91 -7.56 -19.05
C ASP A 88 -4.99 -7.76 -17.97
N GLY A 89 -6.17 -8.22 -18.40
CA GLY A 89 -7.32 -8.46 -17.52
C GLY A 89 -7.04 -9.49 -16.43
N ARG A 90 -6.20 -10.51 -16.69
CA ARG A 90 -5.81 -11.51 -15.69
C ARG A 90 -4.99 -10.88 -14.57
N ALA A 91 -3.93 -10.15 -14.88
CA ALA A 91 -3.10 -9.48 -13.88
C ALA A 91 -3.92 -8.48 -13.06
N VAL A 92 -4.79 -7.71 -13.69
CA VAL A 92 -5.68 -6.74 -13.02
C VAL A 92 -6.66 -7.43 -12.06
N ARG A 93 -7.20 -8.61 -12.42
CA ARG A 93 -8.06 -9.38 -11.51
C ARG A 93 -7.30 -9.96 -10.33
N VAL A 94 -6.10 -10.48 -10.54
CA VAL A 94 -5.24 -10.95 -9.44
C VAL A 94 -4.96 -9.77 -8.49
N ALA A 95 -4.57 -8.62 -9.04
CA ALA A 95 -4.32 -7.44 -8.24
C ALA A 95 -5.56 -6.98 -7.46
N GLY A 96 -6.73 -6.97 -8.10
CA GLY A 96 -8.00 -6.64 -7.46
C GLY A 96 -8.40 -7.62 -6.35
N GLY A 97 -8.23 -8.93 -6.58
CA GLY A 97 -8.49 -9.97 -5.59
C GLY A 97 -7.57 -9.86 -4.38
N THR A 98 -6.26 -9.69 -4.59
CA THR A 98 -5.28 -9.48 -3.52
C THR A 98 -5.59 -8.22 -2.72
N THR A 99 -5.89 -7.10 -3.39
CA THR A 99 -6.24 -5.83 -2.73
C THR A 99 -7.50 -5.98 -1.88
N LEU A 100 -8.53 -6.64 -2.42
CA LEU A 100 -9.79 -6.87 -1.72
C LEU A 100 -9.59 -7.76 -0.48
N ALA A 101 -8.86 -8.86 -0.61
CA ALA A 101 -8.58 -9.77 0.48
C ALA A 101 -7.81 -9.09 1.62
N LEU A 102 -6.73 -8.37 1.28
CA LEU A 102 -5.93 -7.62 2.25
C LEU A 102 -6.74 -6.48 2.89
N GLY A 103 -7.53 -5.75 2.10
CA GLY A 103 -8.40 -4.68 2.59
C GLY A 103 -9.47 -5.20 3.56
N ALA A 104 -10.13 -6.31 3.21
CA ALA A 104 -11.14 -6.92 4.07
C ALA A 104 -10.55 -7.46 5.38
N MET A 105 -9.44 -8.20 5.30
CA MET A 105 -8.74 -8.73 6.47
C MET A 105 -8.24 -7.60 7.38
N GLY A 106 -7.57 -6.60 6.79
CA GLY A 106 -7.06 -5.45 7.55
C GLY A 106 -8.17 -4.61 8.16
N THR A 107 -9.32 -4.47 7.49
CA THR A 107 -10.50 -3.79 8.05
C THR A 107 -11.08 -4.55 9.23
N ALA A 108 -11.12 -5.88 9.17
CA ALA A 108 -11.60 -6.72 10.26
C ALA A 108 -10.69 -6.63 11.50
N VAL A 109 -9.36 -6.58 11.29
CA VAL A 109 -8.38 -6.49 12.37
C VAL A 109 -8.26 -5.06 12.92
N MET A 110 -8.31 -4.05 12.06
CA MET A 110 -8.05 -2.65 12.40
C MET A 110 -8.98 -1.71 11.61
N PRO A 111 -10.25 -1.56 12.02
CA PRO A 111 -11.26 -0.86 11.23
C PRO A 111 -11.02 0.66 11.11
N ARG A 112 -10.35 1.29 12.09
CA ARG A 112 -9.96 2.71 12.05
C ARG A 112 -8.57 2.90 11.46
N SER A 113 -8.38 2.47 10.22
CA SER A 113 -7.10 2.53 9.48
C SER A 113 -7.32 2.89 8.01
N GLY A 114 -6.27 2.75 7.17
CA GLY A 114 -6.38 2.89 5.71
C GLY A 114 -6.98 1.68 4.99
N PHE A 115 -7.12 0.52 5.65
CA PHE A 115 -7.62 -0.71 5.02
C PHE A 115 -9.04 -0.62 4.43
N PRO A 116 -10.01 0.09 5.04
CA PRO A 116 -11.33 0.27 4.45
C PRO A 116 -11.31 0.89 3.06
N ALA A 117 -10.30 1.71 2.73
CA ALA A 117 -10.16 2.31 1.40
C ALA A 117 -9.72 1.27 0.34
N ALA A 118 -8.98 0.23 0.72
CA ALA A 118 -8.52 -0.81 -0.21
C ALA A 118 -9.67 -1.70 -0.72
N VAL A 119 -10.73 -1.90 0.08
CA VAL A 119 -11.90 -2.72 -0.29
C VAL A 119 -12.60 -2.22 -1.57
N PRO A 120 -13.08 -0.96 -1.66
CA PRO A 120 -13.72 -0.47 -2.87
C PRO A 120 -12.76 -0.41 -4.06
N ILE A 121 -11.45 -0.17 -3.84
CA ILE A 121 -10.44 -0.20 -4.90
C ILE A 121 -10.28 -1.61 -5.47
N GLY A 122 -10.22 -2.63 -4.62
CA GLY A 122 -10.15 -4.04 -5.04
C GLY A 122 -11.37 -4.46 -5.86
N LEU A 123 -12.58 -4.07 -5.43
CA LEU A 123 -13.81 -4.30 -6.18
C LEU A 123 -13.80 -3.59 -7.55
N TRP A 124 -13.28 -2.37 -7.60
CA TRP A 124 -13.14 -1.62 -8.85
C TRP A 124 -12.17 -2.29 -9.81
N LEU A 125 -11.01 -2.75 -9.33
CA LEU A 125 -10.05 -3.51 -10.12
C LEU A 125 -10.66 -4.80 -10.68
N LEU A 126 -11.38 -5.57 -9.87
CA LEU A 126 -12.03 -6.80 -10.33
C LEU A 126 -13.04 -6.52 -11.46
N ARG A 127 -13.83 -5.45 -11.33
CA ARG A 127 -14.77 -5.02 -12.39
C ARG A 127 -14.02 -4.62 -13.67
N ARG A 128 -12.94 -3.84 -13.56
CA ARG A 128 -12.13 -3.41 -14.71
C ARG A 128 -11.43 -4.59 -15.39
N GLY A 129 -10.84 -5.50 -14.63
CA GLY A 129 -10.16 -6.67 -15.17
C GLY A 129 -11.10 -7.60 -15.95
N ARG A 130 -12.34 -7.81 -15.47
CA ARG A 130 -13.36 -8.58 -16.22
C ARG A 130 -13.77 -7.89 -17.52
N ALA A 131 -13.85 -6.57 -17.53
CA ALA A 131 -14.21 -5.80 -18.72
C ALA A 131 -13.11 -5.75 -19.79
N LEU A 132 -11.87 -6.08 -19.43
CA LEU A 132 -10.75 -6.19 -20.39
C LEU A 132 -10.73 -7.54 -21.12
N ASP A 133 -11.36 -8.57 -20.56
CA ASP A 133 -11.46 -9.90 -21.18
C ASP A 133 -12.72 -10.08 -22.05
N ALA A 134 -13.64 -9.10 -22.03
CA ALA A 134 -14.92 -9.12 -22.73
C ALA A 134 -14.80 -8.41 -24.09
#